data_AF-A0A9P7ESG4-F1
#
_entry.id   AF-A0A9P7ESG4-F1
#
_cell.length_a   1.000
_cell.length_b   1.000
_cell.length_c   1.000
_cell.angle_alpha   90.00
_cell.angle_beta   90.00
_cell.angle_gamma   90.00
#
_symmetry.space_group_name_H-M   'P 1'
#
loop_
_entity.id
_entity.type
_entity.pdbx_description
1 polymer ?
#
loop_
_entity_poly.entity_id
_entity_poly.type
_entity_poly.pdbx_seq_one_letter_code
_entity_poly.pdbx_strand_id
1 'polypeptide(L)'
;EGWVNEVLLLPEAQAAELRTNIRPVKLVLLKLRKLTYKLIHSTTLLLPAWHKILIDQSMSPTNMPRDVSTRWNSTYDMLEYAVSHRKAIDAVTQRREL
;
A
#
# COMPACT_ATOMS: atom_id res chain seq x y z
N GLU A 1 7.16 30.34 -12.37
CA GLU A 1 7.46 30.05 -10.95
C GLU A 1 7.39 28.55 -10.73
N GLY A 2 8.42 27.95 -10.14
CA GLY A 2 8.59 26.49 -10.05
C GLY A 2 8.04 25.95 -8.73
N TRP A 3 7.52 24.72 -8.76
CA TRP A 3 7.15 23.98 -7.56
C TRP A 3 8.39 23.81 -6.67
N VAL A 4 8.43 24.53 -5.55
CA VAL A 4 9.55 24.43 -4.60
C VAL A 4 9.26 23.26 -3.66
N ASN A 5 10.21 22.34 -3.55
CA ASN A 5 10.15 21.31 -2.53
C ASN A 5 10.48 21.94 -1.17
N GLU A 6 9.43 22.27 -0.40
CA GLU A 6 9.52 22.92 0.91
C GLU A 6 10.44 22.17 1.89
N VAL A 7 10.58 20.85 1.74
CA VAL A 7 11.47 20.04 2.58
C VAL A 7 12.95 20.41 2.37
N LEU A 8 13.32 20.94 1.19
CA LEU A 8 14.67 21.42 0.91
C LEU A 8 14.97 22.78 1.56
N LEU A 9 13.93 23.50 1.99
CA LEU A 9 14.05 24.79 2.68
C LEU A 9 14.07 24.65 4.20
N LEU A 10 13.79 23.45 4.73
CA LEU A 10 13.78 23.20 6.16
C LEU A 10 15.22 23.16 6.72
N PRO A 11 15.45 23.70 7.94
CA PRO A 11 16.69 23.45 8.66
C PRO A 11 16.92 21.96 8.88
N GLU A 12 18.18 21.51 8.86
CA GLU A 12 18.52 20.08 8.89
C GLU A 12 17.91 19.35 10.11
N ALA A 13 17.84 20.01 11.27
CA ALA A 13 17.21 19.45 12.47
C ALA A 13 15.71 19.16 12.25
N GLN A 14 14.96 20.10 11.67
CA GLN A 14 13.54 19.94 11.38
C GLN A 14 13.30 18.91 10.26
N ALA A 15 14.17 18.91 9.24
CA ALA A 15 14.11 17.91 8.17
C ALA A 15 14.38 16.48 8.70
N ALA A 16 15.33 16.32 9.62
CA ALA A 16 15.64 15.05 10.26
C ALA A 16 14.49 14.55 11.15
N GLU A 17 13.87 15.44 11.92
CA GLU A 17 12.68 15.14 12.71
C GLU A 17 11.51 14.70 11.81
N LEU A 18 11.22 15.46 10.76
CA LEU A 18 10.18 15.12 9.78
C LEU A 18 10.44 13.75 9.15
N ARG A 19 11.67 13.47 8.71
CA ARG A 19 12.05 12.17 8.15
C ARG A 19 11.80 11.03 9.13
N THR A 20 12.08 11.25 10.41
CA THR A 20 11.83 10.28 11.48
C THR A 20 10.33 10.02 11.65
N ASN A 21 9.54 11.08 11.71
CA ASN A 21 8.09 11.01 11.90
C ASN A 21 7.36 10.35 10.71
N ILE A 22 7.81 10.59 9.47
CA ILE A 22 7.19 10.00 8.26
C ILE A 22 7.73 8.62 7.91
N ARG A 23 8.85 8.18 8.51
CA ARG A 23 9.45 6.86 8.27
C ARG A 23 8.44 5.70 8.37
N PRO A 24 7.61 5.59 9.42
CA PRO A 24 6.62 4.51 9.50
C PRO A 24 5.64 4.54 8.31
N VAL A 25 5.15 5.72 7.92
CA VAL A 25 4.23 5.88 6.79
C VAL A 25 4.88 5.42 5.48
N LYS A 26 6.14 5.82 5.23
CA LYS A 26 6.91 5.36 4.06
C LYS A 26 7.09 3.84 4.04
N LEU A 27 7.36 3.22 5.19
CA LEU A 27 7.52 1.77 5.28
C LEU A 27 6.21 1.03 4.99
N VAL A 28 5.08 1.53 5.51
CA VAL A 28 3.76 0.95 5.22
C VAL A 28 3.46 1.04 3.71
N LEU A 29 3.68 2.21 3.09
CA LEU A 29 3.51 2.39 1.65
C LEU A 29 4.33 1.39 0.83
N LEU A 30 5.61 1.19 1.19
CA LEU A 30 6.46 0.21 0.52
C LEU A 30 5.95 -1.23 0.69
N LYS A 31 5.44 -1.59 1.87
CA LYS A 31 4.87 -2.92 2.11
C LYS A 31 3.60 -3.13 1.30
N LEU A 32 2.69 -2.16 1.24
CA LEU A 32 1.47 -2.24 0.45
C LEU A 32 1.78 -2.38 -1.05
N ARG A 33 2.69 -1.57 -1.59
CA ARG A 33 3.13 -1.69 -3.00
C ARG A 33 3.68 -3.08 -3.32
N LYS A 34 4.51 -3.63 -2.43
CA LYS A 34 5.06 -5.00 -2.57
C LYS A 34 3.98 -6.07 -2.51
N LEU A 35 3.03 -5.92 -1.59
CA LEU A 35 1.89 -6.84 -1.46
C LEU A 35 1.05 -6.82 -2.74
N THR A 36 0.62 -5.64 -3.20
CA THR A 36 -0.15 -5.50 -4.44
C THR A 36 0.55 -6.15 -5.63
N TYR A 37 1.85 -5.89 -5.78
CA TYR A 37 2.65 -6.50 -6.84
C TYR A 37 2.61 -8.04 -6.77
N LYS A 38 2.83 -8.61 -5.58
CA LYS A 38 2.78 -10.07 -5.38
C LYS A 38 1.39 -10.65 -5.66
N LEU A 39 0.33 -10.00 -5.20
CA LEU A 39 -1.06 -10.42 -5.43
C LEU A 39 -1.38 -10.46 -6.93
N ILE A 40 -1.04 -9.40 -7.67
CA ILE A 40 -1.32 -9.31 -9.11
C ILE A 40 -0.52 -10.35 -9.91
N HIS A 41 0.73 -10.61 -9.52
CA HIS A 41 1.63 -11.47 -10.29
C HIS A 41 1.62 -12.95 -9.86
N SER A 42 1.06 -13.30 -8.70
CA SER A 42 0.85 -14.68 -8.27
C SER A 42 -0.59 -15.12 -8.56
N THR A 43 -0.89 -15.29 -9.83
CA THR A 43 -2.24 -15.57 -10.34
C THR A 43 -2.79 -16.93 -9.92
N THR A 44 -1.93 -17.88 -9.54
CA THR A 44 -2.31 -19.25 -9.19
C THR A 44 -2.39 -19.52 -7.69
N LEU A 45 -1.70 -18.74 -6.86
CA LEU A 45 -1.60 -19.00 -5.43
C LEU A 45 -2.14 -17.84 -4.60
N LEU A 46 -1.52 -16.66 -4.69
CA LEU A 46 -1.91 -15.54 -3.83
C LEU A 46 -3.19 -14.86 -4.29
N LEU A 47 -3.41 -14.72 -5.60
CA LEU A 47 -4.63 -14.07 -6.12
C LEU A 47 -5.90 -14.86 -5.78
N PRO A 48 -5.96 -16.18 -5.98
CA PRO A 48 -7.13 -16.96 -5.58
C PRO A 48 -7.32 -16.98 -4.06
N ALA A 49 -6.23 -17.07 -3.28
CA ALA A 49 -6.30 -17.00 -1.82
C ALA A 49 -6.84 -15.65 -1.33
N TRP A 50 -6.43 -14.56 -1.98
CA TRP A 50 -6.95 -13.21 -1.73
C TRP A 50 -8.45 -13.11 -2.02
N HIS A 51 -8.91 -13.54 -3.20
CA HIS A 51 -10.34 -13.54 -3.52
C HIS A 51 -11.15 -14.39 -2.54
N LYS A 52 -10.62 -15.54 -2.12
CA LYS A 52 -11.27 -16.37 -1.09
C LYS A 52 -11.42 -15.63 0.24
N ILE A 53 -10.35 -14.95 0.71
CA ILE A 53 -10.41 -14.15 1.94
C ILE A 53 -11.46 -13.03 1.83
N LEU A 54 -11.58 -12.38 0.67
CA LEU A 54 -12.61 -11.36 0.44
C LEU A 54 -14.02 -11.94 0.52
N ILE A 55 -14.25 -13.07 -0.13
CA ILE A 55 -15.55 -13.77 -0.10
C ILE A 55 -15.88 -14.23 1.32
N ASP A 56 -14.91 -14.79 2.06
CA ASP A 56 -15.08 -15.21 3.46
C ASP A 56 -15.44 -14.02 4.37
N GLN A 57 -15.03 -12.80 3.98
CA GLN A 57 -15.37 -11.54 4.66
C GLN A 57 -16.65 -10.86 4.11
N SER A 58 -17.42 -11.55 3.26
CA SER A 58 -18.63 -11.02 2.60
C SER A 58 -18.37 -9.77 1.73
N MET A 59 -17.17 -9.65 1.18
CA MET A 59 -16.77 -8.59 0.25
C MET A 59 -16.77 -9.10 -1.19
N SER A 60 -16.89 -8.19 -2.16
CA SER A 60 -16.75 -8.57 -3.56
C SER A 60 -15.29 -8.95 -3.87
N PRO A 61 -15.05 -10.03 -4.64
CA PRO A 61 -13.71 -10.40 -5.06
C PRO A 61 -13.16 -9.31 -6.00
N THR A 62 -12.21 -8.53 -5.52
CA THR A 62 -11.58 -7.42 -6.24
C THR A 62 -10.07 -7.51 -6.13
N ASN A 63 -9.35 -6.88 -7.07
CA ASN A 63 -7.90 -6.81 -7.02
C ASN A 63 -7.47 -5.52 -6.32
N MET A 64 -6.41 -5.60 -5.51
CA MET A 64 -5.84 -4.41 -4.89
C MET A 64 -5.27 -3.46 -5.96
N PRO A 65 -5.62 -2.15 -5.94
CA PRO A 65 -5.06 -1.17 -6.85
C PRO A 65 -3.54 -1.05 -6.69
N ARG A 66 -2.83 -0.97 -7.81
CA ARG A 66 -1.38 -0.74 -7.84
C ARG A 66 -1.10 0.75 -7.92
N ASP A 67 -0.09 1.17 -7.17
CA ASP A 67 0.50 2.49 -7.33
C ASP A 67 1.30 2.59 -8.64
N VAL A 68 0.94 3.58 -9.47
CA VAL A 68 1.43 3.77 -10.84
C VAL A 68 1.93 5.20 -11.02
N SER A 69 3.20 5.35 -11.36
CA SER A 69 3.87 6.65 -11.46
C SER A 69 3.22 7.63 -12.45
N THR A 70 2.55 7.12 -13.48
CA THR A 70 1.87 7.93 -14.50
C THR A 70 0.45 8.35 -14.10
N ARG A 71 -0.07 7.88 -12.96
CA ARG A 71 -1.43 8.20 -12.47
C ARG A 71 -1.36 8.98 -11.17
N TRP A 72 -1.75 10.25 -11.23
CA TRP A 72 -1.69 11.22 -10.13
C TRP A 72 -2.28 10.71 -8.80
N ASN A 73 -3.42 10.03 -8.83
CA ASN A 73 -4.13 9.58 -7.62
C ASN A 73 -3.86 8.13 -7.22
N SER A 74 -3.00 7.39 -7.92
CA SER A 74 -2.90 5.93 -7.71
C SER A 74 -2.38 5.52 -6.33
N THR A 75 -1.52 6.33 -5.70
CA THR A 75 -1.13 6.12 -4.30
C THR A 75 -2.32 6.31 -3.34
N TYR A 76 -3.17 7.31 -3.59
CA TYR A 76 -4.36 7.57 -2.78
C TYR A 76 -5.37 6.42 -2.92
N ASP A 77 -5.71 6.03 -4.15
CA ASP A 77 -6.66 4.94 -4.42
C ASP A 77 -6.21 3.62 -3.77
N MET A 78 -4.91 3.31 -3.83
CA MET A 78 -4.33 2.13 -3.16
C MET A 78 -4.46 2.21 -1.64
N LEU A 79 -4.27 3.39 -1.03
CA LEU A 79 -4.38 3.59 0.42
C LEU A 79 -5.84 3.49 0.88
N GLU A 80 -6.76 4.14 0.19
CA GLU A 80 -8.20 4.08 0.48
C GLU A 80 -8.69 2.63 0.43
N TYR A 81 -8.29 1.90 -0.60
CA TYR A 81 -8.56 0.47 -0.71
C TYR A 81 -7.92 -0.32 0.44
N ALA A 82 -6.66 -0.05 0.79
CA ALA A 82 -5.95 -0.77 1.83
C ALA A 82 -6.58 -0.59 3.22
N VAL A 83 -7.05 0.63 3.54
CA VAL A 83 -7.77 0.90 4.78
C VAL A 83 -9.09 0.14 4.83
N SER A 84 -9.84 0.16 3.72
CA SER A 84 -11.12 -0.55 3.61
C SER A 84 -10.98 -2.08 3.69
N HIS A 85 -9.85 -2.62 3.24
CA HIS A 85 -9.57 -4.06 3.20
C HIS A 85 -8.55 -4.51 4.25
N ARG A 86 -8.36 -3.73 5.32
CA ARG A 86 -7.32 -3.99 6.34
C ARG A 86 -7.38 -5.42 6.90
N LYS A 87 -8.58 -5.92 7.22
CA LYS A 87 -8.76 -7.29 7.75
C LYS A 87 -8.32 -8.36 6.73
N ALA A 88 -8.58 -8.15 5.44
CA ALA A 88 -8.15 -9.06 4.39
C ALA A 88 -6.62 -9.03 4.20
N ILE A 89 -6.02 -7.84 4.29
CA ILE A 89 -4.56 -7.65 4.25
C ILE A 89 -3.89 -8.36 5.43
N ASP A 90 -4.43 -8.21 6.64
CA ASP A 90 -3.91 -8.91 7.82
C ASP A 90 -4.04 -10.43 7.63
N ALA A 91 -5.19 -10.92 7.14
CA ALA A 91 -5.41 -12.35 6.92
C ALA A 91 -4.47 -12.95 5.86
N VAL A 92 -4.25 -12.28 4.72
CA VAL A 92 -3.38 -12.80 3.66
C VAL A 92 -1.90 -12.76 4.05
N THR A 93 -1.50 -11.80 4.88
CA THR A 93 -0.10 -11.66 5.33
C THR A 93 0.24 -12.55 6.53
N GLN A 94 -0.74 -12.99 7.31
CA GLN A 94 -0.56 -13.93 8.43
C GLN A 94 -0.52 -15.39 8.01
N ARG A 95 -1.05 -15.74 6.83
CA ARG A 95 -1.02 -17.12 6.32
C ARG A 95 0.39 -17.49 5.89
N ARG A 96 1.11 -18.20 6.77
CA ARG A 96 2.48 -18.68 6.54
C ARG A 96 2.57 -19.78 5.47
N GLU A 97 1.45 -20.45 5.21
CA GLU A 97 1.30 -21.53 4.24
C GLU A 97 1.04 -21.06 2.79
N LEU A 98 0.96 -19.74 2.57
CA LEU A 98 0.78 -19.10 1.26
C LEU A 98 2.09 -18.55 0.68
#